data_AF-A0A944W738-F1
#
_entry.id   AF-A0A944W738-F1
#
_cell.length_a   1.000
_cell.length_b   1.000
_cell.length_c   1.000
_cell.angle_alpha   90.00
_cell.angle_beta   90.00
_cell.angle_gamma   90.00
#
_symmetry.space_group_name_H-M   'P 1'
#
loop_
_entity.id
_entity.type
_entity.pdbx_description
1 polymer ?
#
loop_
_entity_poly.entity_id
_entity_poly.type
_entity_poly.pdbx_seq_one_letter_code
_entity_poly.pdbx_strand_id
1 'polypeptide(L)'
;MMELRLLLTGFFLFSCASLPTPKPVVIPPTKKTNPELVQETLFSRGYMSGYEIWDTLRRNPSEKEVLDTFGLPDSIWLDELESTKFLYYFISEMQDYNTIEISTKTDSVSGFEWD
;
A
#
# COMPACT_ATOMS: atom_id res chain seq x y z
N MET A 1 -50.54 -20.34 -14.78
CA MET A 1 -50.63 -19.11 -13.96
C MET A 1 -50.05 -19.26 -12.54
N MET A 2 -49.87 -20.47 -12.00
CA MET A 2 -49.31 -20.73 -10.66
C MET A 2 -47.77 -20.80 -10.64
N GLU A 3 -47.15 -21.33 -11.70
CA GLU A 3 -45.70 -21.50 -11.85
C GLU A 3 -44.90 -20.18 -11.89
N LEU A 4 -45.46 -19.11 -12.48
CA LEU A 4 -44.79 -17.80 -12.55
C LEU A 4 -44.69 -17.11 -11.18
N ARG A 5 -45.63 -17.40 -10.27
CA ARG A 5 -45.65 -16.83 -8.92
C ARG A 5 -44.56 -17.44 -8.03
N LEU A 6 -44.30 -18.75 -8.18
CA LEU A 6 -43.24 -19.47 -7.45
C LEU A 6 -41.84 -19.01 -7.86
N LEU A 7 -41.63 -18.73 -9.15
CA LEU A 7 -40.38 -18.17 -9.68
C LEU A 7 -40.09 -16.75 -9.15
N LEU A 8 -41.11 -15.89 -9.06
CA LEU A 8 -40.98 -14.53 -8.53
C LEU A 8 -40.66 -14.51 -7.03
N THR A 9 -41.18 -15.46 -6.25
CA THR A 9 -40.86 -15.58 -4.82
C THR A 9 -39.44 -16.11 -4.55
N GLY A 10 -38.86 -16.91 -5.44
CA GLY A 10 -37.49 -17.41 -5.31
C GLY A 10 -36.41 -16.33 -5.48
N PHE A 11 -36.67 -15.31 -6.31
CA PHE A 11 -35.72 -14.22 -6.58
C PHE A 11 -35.53 -13.26 -5.39
N PHE A 12 -36.53 -13.13 -4.50
CA PHE A 12 -36.45 -12.23 -3.35
C PHE A 12 -35.51 -12.71 -2.24
N LEU A 13 -35.20 -14.01 -2.18
CA LEU A 13 -34.36 -14.59 -1.13
C LEU A 13 -32.85 -14.51 -1.42
N PHE A 14 -32.46 -14.19 -2.66
CA PHE A 14 -31.04 -14.00 -3.04
C PHE A 14 -30.60 -12.53 -3.02
N SER A 15 -31.50 -11.59 -2.72
CA SER A 15 -31.22 -10.16 -2.79
C SER A 15 -30.43 -9.59 -1.60
N CYS A 16 -30.01 -10.43 -0.65
CA CYS A 16 -29.29 -10.00 0.54
C CYS A 16 -27.91 -10.69 0.64
N ALA A 17 -27.09 -10.60 -0.41
CA ALA A 17 -25.66 -10.79 -0.24
C ALA A 17 -25.12 -9.54 0.47
N SER A 18 -24.82 -9.66 1.76
CA SER A 18 -24.18 -8.57 2.52
C SER A 18 -22.87 -8.19 1.83
N LEU A 19 -22.71 -6.92 1.46
CA LEU A 19 -21.45 -6.42 0.94
C LEU A 19 -20.34 -6.75 1.93
N PRO A 20 -19.17 -7.26 1.48
CA PRO A 20 -18.07 -7.50 2.38
C PRO A 20 -17.72 -6.20 3.12
N THR A 21 -17.67 -6.27 4.44
CA THR A 21 -17.30 -5.13 5.28
C THR A 21 -15.93 -4.61 4.83
N PRO A 22 -15.77 -3.29 4.60
CA PRO A 22 -14.47 -2.74 4.26
C PRO A 22 -13.45 -3.14 5.33
N LYS A 23 -12.33 -3.74 4.90
CA LYS A 23 -11.22 -4.00 5.82
C LYS A 23 -10.57 -2.65 6.14
N PRO A 24 -10.36 -2.30 7.43
CA PRO A 24 -9.65 -1.09 7.78
C PRO A 24 -8.25 -1.07 7.15
N VAL A 25 -7.85 0.08 6.61
CA VAL A 25 -6.50 0.27 6.09
C VAL A 25 -5.52 0.32 7.27
N VAL A 26 -4.51 -0.54 7.23
CA VAL A 26 -3.42 -0.54 8.20
C VAL A 26 -2.31 0.38 7.70
N ILE A 27 -1.94 1.36 8.53
CA ILE A 27 -0.86 2.31 8.27
C ILE A 27 0.42 1.78 8.94
N PRO A 28 1.54 1.63 8.19
CA PRO A 28 2.80 1.18 8.78
C PRO A 28 3.41 2.26 9.69
N PRO A 29 4.31 1.90 10.61
CA PRO A 29 5.00 2.87 11.44
C PRO A 29 5.93 3.76 10.60
N THR A 30 6.18 4.98 11.09
CA THR A 30 7.15 5.93 10.50
C THR A 30 8.38 6.04 11.39
N LYS A 31 9.49 6.55 10.85
CA LYS A 31 10.70 6.86 11.64
C LYS A 31 10.40 7.77 12.83
N LYS A 32 9.43 8.69 12.68
CA LYS A 32 9.04 9.65 13.73
C LYS A 32 8.19 9.02 14.83
N THR A 33 7.28 8.12 14.48
CA THR A 33 6.38 7.49 15.46
C THR A 33 7.05 6.34 16.21
N ASN A 34 8.00 5.66 15.56
CA ASN A 34 8.66 4.47 16.10
C ASN A 34 10.17 4.48 15.81
N PRO A 35 10.92 5.43 16.40
CA PRO A 35 12.36 5.54 16.21
C PRO A 35 13.11 4.26 16.64
N GLU A 36 12.56 3.51 17.61
CA GLU A 36 13.11 2.24 18.09
C GLU A 36 13.02 1.09 17.07
N LEU A 37 12.15 1.20 16.07
CA LEU A 37 11.97 0.19 15.02
C LEU A 37 12.82 0.47 13.78
N VAL A 38 13.54 1.60 13.75
CA VAL A 38 14.42 1.96 12.64
C VAL A 38 15.59 0.97 12.59
N GLN A 39 15.68 0.24 11.50
CA GLN A 39 16.73 -0.73 11.22
C GLN A 39 17.58 -0.27 10.05
N GLU A 40 18.85 -0.68 10.05
CA GLU A 40 19.71 -0.46 8.89
C GLU A 40 19.36 -1.44 7.77
N THR A 41 19.08 -0.91 6.59
CA THR A 41 18.83 -1.68 5.37
C THR A 41 19.93 -1.45 4.34
N LEU A 42 19.91 -2.19 3.23
CA LEU A 42 20.81 -1.94 2.11
C LEU A 42 20.62 -0.51 1.57
N PHE A 43 19.37 -0.06 1.49
CA PHE A 43 19.02 1.30 1.09
C PHE A 43 19.56 2.33 2.09
N SER A 44 19.29 2.18 3.39
CA SER A 44 19.67 3.19 4.39
C SER A 44 21.19 3.33 4.56
N ARG A 45 21.96 2.33 4.15
CA ARG A 45 23.43 2.36 4.12
C ARG A 45 24.01 2.92 2.80
N GLY A 46 23.16 3.29 1.85
CA GLY A 46 23.59 3.78 0.53
C GLY A 46 24.19 2.70 -0.38
N TYR A 47 23.83 1.42 -0.16
CA TYR A 47 24.35 0.29 -0.94
C TYR A 47 23.46 -0.10 -2.12
N MET A 48 22.40 0.66 -2.40
CA MET A 48 21.55 0.47 -3.56
C MET A 48 21.76 1.62 -4.54
N SER A 49 22.04 1.27 -5.79
CA SER A 49 22.00 2.21 -6.91
C SER A 49 20.56 2.59 -7.27
N GLY A 50 20.38 3.73 -7.94
CA GLY A 50 19.08 4.13 -8.46
C GLY A 50 18.43 3.07 -9.39
N TYR A 51 19.26 2.33 -10.15
CA TYR A 51 18.76 1.22 -10.98
C TYR A 51 18.23 0.05 -10.14
N GLU A 52 18.92 -0.33 -9.06
CA GLU A 52 18.45 -1.41 -8.17
C GLU A 52 17.17 -1.01 -7.44
N ILE A 53 17.04 0.27 -7.08
CA ILE A 53 15.82 0.82 -6.50
C ILE A 53 14.67 0.72 -7.52
N TRP A 54 14.87 1.24 -8.73
CA TRP A 54 13.89 1.18 -9.81
C TRP A 54 13.49 -0.26 -10.17
N ASP A 55 14.47 -1.17 -10.29
CA ASP A 55 14.20 -2.58 -10.60
C ASP A 55 13.47 -3.30 -9.46
N THR A 56 13.70 -2.89 -8.21
CA THR A 56 12.94 -3.40 -7.07
C THR A 56 11.49 -2.94 -7.11
N LEU A 57 11.26 -1.64 -7.26
CA LEU A 57 9.90 -1.07 -7.20
C LEU A 57 9.04 -1.47 -8.39
N ARG A 58 9.61 -1.56 -9.61
CA ARG A 58 8.85 -1.97 -10.81
C ARG A 58 8.32 -3.41 -10.75
N ARG A 59 8.82 -4.24 -9.84
CA ARG A 59 8.37 -5.64 -9.65
C ARG A 59 7.12 -5.73 -8.77
N ASN A 60 6.52 -4.60 -8.40
CA ASN A 60 5.35 -4.50 -7.55
C ASN A 60 5.52 -5.24 -6.21
N PRO A 61 6.61 -5.00 -5.45
CA PRO A 61 6.82 -5.65 -4.16
C PRO A 61 5.68 -5.31 -3.19
N SER A 62 5.45 -6.18 -2.22
CA SER A 62 4.51 -5.95 -1.13
C SER A 62 4.95 -4.77 -0.24
N GLU A 63 4.03 -4.18 0.53
CA GLU A 63 4.39 -3.16 1.53
C GLU A 63 5.48 -3.67 2.49
N LYS A 64 5.36 -4.93 2.91
CA LYS A 64 6.37 -5.55 3.75
C LYS A 64 7.75 -5.58 3.08
N GLU A 65 7.83 -6.00 1.82
CA GLU A 65 9.11 -6.04 1.09
C GLU A 65 9.69 -4.65 0.89
N VAL A 66 8.86 -3.63 0.70
CA VAL A 66 9.29 -2.23 0.69
C VAL A 66 9.89 -1.84 2.03
N LEU A 67 9.20 -2.09 3.14
CA LEU A 67 9.70 -1.74 4.48
C LEU A 67 10.98 -2.50 4.85
N ASP A 68 11.10 -3.77 4.44
CA ASP A 68 12.31 -4.57 4.65
C ASP A 68 13.50 -4.04 3.83
N THR A 69 13.24 -3.48 2.64
CA THR A 69 14.28 -2.98 1.72
C THR A 69 14.68 -1.54 2.01
N PHE A 70 13.71 -0.64 2.14
CA PHE A 70 13.89 0.80 2.27
C PHE A 70 13.85 1.28 3.73
N GLY A 71 13.42 0.43 4.67
CA GLY A 71 13.20 0.81 6.06
C GLY A 71 11.87 1.53 6.25
N LEU A 72 11.69 2.14 7.42
CA LEU A 72 10.47 2.91 7.70
C LEU A 72 10.47 4.22 6.90
N PRO A 73 9.32 4.67 6.38
CA PRO A 73 9.19 5.97 5.73
C PRO A 73 9.28 7.12 6.74
N ASP A 74 9.64 8.31 6.26
CA ASP A 74 9.66 9.54 7.03
C ASP A 74 8.25 10.06 7.32
N SER A 75 7.33 9.90 6.36
CA SER A 75 5.91 10.20 6.54
C SER A 75 5.03 9.33 5.64
N ILE A 76 3.76 9.23 6.01
CA ILE A 76 2.76 8.47 5.26
C ILE A 76 1.52 9.34 5.07
N TRP A 77 0.97 9.31 3.87
CA TRP A 77 -0.33 9.89 3.55
C TRP A 77 -1.26 8.82 2.95
N LEU A 78 -2.56 8.93 3.21
CA LEU A 78 -3.60 8.08 2.64
C LEU A 78 -4.51 8.97 1.82
N ASP A 79 -4.83 8.56 0.58
CA ASP A 79 -5.76 9.32 -0.26
C ASP A 79 -7.18 9.36 0.33
N GLU A 80 -7.99 10.29 -0.18
CA GLU A 80 -9.37 10.50 0.28
C GLU A 80 -10.26 9.27 0.12
N LEU A 81 -9.93 8.39 -0.85
CA LEU A 81 -10.66 7.15 -1.12
C LEU A 81 -10.11 5.95 -0.34
N GLU A 82 -9.06 6.14 0.47
CA GLU A 82 -8.35 5.08 1.18
C GLU A 82 -7.88 3.92 0.25
N SER A 83 -7.58 4.25 -1.00
CA SER A 83 -7.18 3.32 -2.06
C SER A 83 -5.66 3.17 -2.17
N THR A 84 -4.91 4.19 -1.75
CA THR A 84 -3.46 4.28 -1.94
C THR A 84 -2.78 4.92 -0.74
N LYS A 85 -1.78 4.22 -0.18
CA LYS A 85 -0.85 4.77 0.82
C LYS A 85 0.36 5.34 0.08
N PHE A 86 0.76 6.56 0.43
CA PHE A 86 1.95 7.23 -0.08
C PHE A 86 3.01 7.22 1.01
N LEU A 87 4.09 6.48 0.78
CA LEU A 87 5.23 6.38 1.69
C LEU A 87 6.30 7.35 1.19
N TYR A 88 6.63 8.34 1.99
CA TYR A 88 7.62 9.37 1.66
C TYR A 88 8.97 9.05 2.32
N TYR A 89 10.02 9.08 1.53
CA TYR A 89 11.41 8.90 1.95
C TYR A 89 12.21 10.15 1.60
N PHE A 90 12.75 10.83 2.62
CA PHE A 90 13.60 12.00 2.42
C PHE A 90 14.99 11.58 1.98
N ILE A 91 15.44 12.07 0.83
CA ILE A 91 16.77 11.82 0.26
C ILE A 91 17.66 13.02 0.57
N SER A 92 18.60 12.82 1.50
CA SER A 92 19.42 13.91 2.05
C SER A 92 20.32 14.58 1.01
N GLU A 93 20.76 13.83 0.00
CA GLU A 93 21.64 14.28 -1.07
C GLU A 93 20.91 15.23 -2.04
N MET A 94 19.61 15.01 -2.22
CA MET A 94 18.76 15.79 -3.11
C MET A 94 17.96 16.87 -2.38
N GLN A 95 17.86 16.77 -1.05
CA GLN A 95 17.02 17.61 -0.21
C GLN A 95 15.54 17.56 -0.61
N ASP A 96 15.07 16.40 -1.07
CA ASP A 96 13.69 16.19 -1.54
C ASP A 96 13.14 14.83 -1.09
N TYR A 97 11.84 14.62 -1.27
CA TYR A 97 11.15 13.38 -0.96
C TYR A 97 10.90 12.55 -2.22
N ASN A 98 11.34 11.28 -2.16
CA ASN A 98 10.88 10.26 -3.08
C ASN A 98 9.64 9.57 -2.51
N THR A 99 8.77 9.09 -3.38
CA THR A 99 7.46 8.55 -3.02
C THR A 99 7.28 7.14 -3.54
N ILE A 100 6.78 6.25 -2.69
CA ILE A 100 6.33 4.91 -3.07
C ILE A 100 4.83 4.82 -2.79
N GLU A 101 4.06 4.44 -3.80
CA GLU A 101 2.61 4.26 -3.70
C GLU A 101 2.27 2.78 -3.48
N ILE A 102 1.51 2.48 -2.42
CA ILE A 102 1.05 1.14 -2.07
C ILE A 102 -0.47 1.08 -2.24
N SER A 103 -0.96 0.17 -3.07
CA SER A 103 -2.39 -0.09 -3.17
C SER A 103 -2.90 -0.75 -1.89
N THR A 104 -3.93 -0.18 -1.26
CA THR A 104 -4.58 -0.77 -0.08
C THR A 104 -5.37 -2.03 -0.41
N LYS A 105 -5.65 -2.27 -1.70
CA LYS A 105 -6.37 -3.44 -2.19
C LYS A 105 -5.46 -4.66 -2.37
N THR A 106 -4.26 -4.46 -2.92
CA THR A 106 -3.33 -5.56 -3.23
C THR A 106 -2.17 -5.66 -2.24
N ASP A 107 -2.00 -4.68 -1.36
CA ASP A 107 -0.89 -4.56 -0.41
C ASP A 107 0.48 -4.57 -1.10
N SER A 108 0.54 -3.99 -2.30
CA SER A 108 1.71 -3.97 -3.17
C SER A 108 1.93 -2.61 -3.81
N VAL A 109 3.17 -2.35 -4.23
CA VAL A 109 3.53 -1.14 -4.97
C VAL A 109 2.67 -1.01 -6.22
N SER A 110 1.98 0.13 -6.35
CA SER A 110 1.17 0.51 -7.52
C SER A 110 1.82 1.59 -8.38
N GLY A 111 2.75 2.36 -7.80
CA GLY A 111 3.43 3.48 -8.44
C GLY A 111 4.60 3.95 -7.58
N PHE A 112 5.48 4.77 -8.14
CA PHE A 112 6.56 5.43 -7.41
C PHE A 112 7.11 6.61 -8.21
N GLU A 113 7.59 7.62 -7.50
CA GLU A 113 8.38 8.73 -7.99
C GLU A 113 9.73 8.67 -7.28
N TRP A 114 10.78 8.37 -8.05
CA TRP A 114 12.11 8.14 -7.50
C TRP A 114 13.16 8.74 -8.42
N ASP A 115 13.68 9.90 -8.02
CA ASP A 115 14.79 10.60 -8.68
C ASP A 115 16.14 10.28 -8.03
#